data_AF-A0A080ZYM6-F1
#
_entry.id   AF-A0A080ZYM6-F1
#
_cell.length_a   1.000
_cell.length_b   1.000
_cell.length_c   1.000
_cell.angle_alpha   90.00
_cell.angle_beta   90.00
_cell.angle_gamma   90.00
#
_symmetry.space_group_name_H-M   'P 1'
#
loop_
_entity.id
_entity.type
_entity.pdbx_description
1 polymer ?
#
loop_
_entity_poly.entity_id
_entity_poly.type
_entity_poly.pdbx_seq_one_letter_code
_entity_poly.pdbx_strand_id
1 'polypeptide(L)'
;MTKTKANRKKHKAVRSRWADLAEETSFPVAALEVLEKHHKILNTFCADVYSPETRADDECGSTTSYELSFHQYCVALSTLIQHGTPAQQFEYLYRIYATNERGIDRQEMFQLLQDHSEYVTNIAMKDDKLLHVTDPRHFDKLYTWLKKYFILYDEARCGYLPENAALDMIQAHPTALAHLKFQLIPFIKKVKENNARHVEQEAAAHVSD
;
A
#
# COMPACT_ATOMS: atom_id res chain seq x y z
N MET A 1 6.39 42.09 54.36
CA MET A 1 6.38 40.68 53.87
C MET A 1 5.44 40.57 52.68
N THR A 2 5.98 40.70 51.47
CA THR A 2 5.24 40.68 50.21
C THR A 2 5.27 39.27 49.61
N LYS A 3 4.09 38.68 49.36
CA LYS A 3 3.92 37.37 48.72
C LYS A 3 4.02 37.53 47.20
N THR A 4 5.10 37.07 46.61
CA THR A 4 5.26 37.01 45.15
C THR A 4 4.53 35.76 44.62
N LYS A 5 3.40 35.96 43.93
CA LYS A 5 2.71 34.90 43.19
C LYS A 5 3.51 34.59 41.92
N ALA A 6 4.05 33.37 41.83
CA ALA A 6 4.69 32.87 40.62
C ALA A 6 3.63 32.61 39.53
N ASN A 7 3.67 33.42 38.47
CA ASN A 7 2.89 33.21 37.26
C ASN A 7 3.51 32.05 36.46
N ARG A 8 3.00 30.84 36.63
CA ARG A 8 3.33 29.70 35.73
C ARG A 8 2.67 29.93 34.37
N LYS A 9 3.42 30.51 33.43
CA LYS A 9 3.10 30.40 32.00
C LYS A 9 3.08 28.91 31.64
N LYS A 10 1.90 28.37 31.36
CA LYS A 10 1.75 27.05 30.72
C LYS A 10 2.37 27.16 29.33
N HIS A 11 3.58 26.64 29.15
CA HIS A 11 4.06 26.28 27.82
C HIS A 11 3.09 25.24 27.27
N LYS A 12 2.25 25.63 26.31
CA LYS A 12 1.51 24.68 25.48
C LYS A 12 2.60 23.89 24.76
N ALA A 13 2.80 22.63 25.15
CA ALA A 13 3.75 21.75 24.48
C ALA A 13 3.41 21.78 23.00
N VAL A 14 4.38 22.14 22.15
CA VAL A 14 4.24 22.05 20.70
C VAL A 14 3.97 20.59 20.41
N ARG A 15 2.72 20.27 20.04
CA ARG A 15 2.31 18.92 19.69
C ARG A 15 3.11 18.54 18.44
N SER A 16 3.76 17.38 18.47
CA SER A 16 4.57 16.91 17.34
C SER A 16 3.69 16.85 16.10
N ARG A 17 4.16 17.31 14.92
CA ARG A 17 3.40 17.25 13.64
C ARG A 17 2.83 15.85 13.38
N TRP A 18 3.53 14.82 13.84
CA TRP A 18 3.16 13.42 13.72
C TRP A 18 1.99 13.04 14.60
N ALA A 19 1.83 13.66 15.77
CA ALA A 19 0.75 13.38 16.69
C ALA A 19 -0.60 13.89 16.15
N ASP A 20 -0.60 15.06 15.50
CA ASP A 20 -1.80 15.60 14.86
C ASP A 20 -2.17 14.79 13.61
N LEU A 21 -1.20 14.43 12.77
CA LEU A 21 -1.45 13.59 11.59
C LEU A 21 -1.89 12.16 11.96
N ALA A 22 -1.33 11.59 13.03
CA ALA A 22 -1.74 10.29 13.56
C ALA A 22 -3.19 10.30 14.06
N GLU A 23 -3.61 11.39 14.71
CA GLU A 23 -4.99 11.56 15.17
C GLU A 23 -5.98 11.64 13.99
N GLU A 24 -5.62 12.38 12.94
CA GLU A 24 -6.46 12.55 11.75
C GLU A 24 -6.56 11.27 10.89
N THR A 25 -5.42 10.62 10.65
CA THR A 25 -5.34 9.48 9.72
C THR A 25 -5.51 8.13 10.39
N SER A 26 -5.56 8.10 11.72
CA SER A 26 -5.56 6.90 12.57
C SER A 26 -4.32 6.00 12.41
N PHE A 27 -3.26 6.49 11.77
CA PHE A 27 -2.00 5.76 11.67
C PHE A 27 -1.17 5.88 12.94
N PRO A 28 -0.51 4.80 13.39
CA PRO A 28 0.48 4.91 14.47
C PRO A 28 1.69 5.71 13.99
N VAL A 29 2.32 6.49 14.88
CA VAL A 29 3.47 7.35 14.54
C VAL A 29 4.60 6.56 13.85
N ALA A 30 4.87 5.34 14.29
CA ALA A 30 5.90 4.48 13.67
C ALA A 30 5.58 4.11 12.20
N ALA A 31 4.30 4.01 11.83
CA ALA A 31 3.92 3.80 10.43
C ALA A 31 4.14 5.08 9.60
N LEU A 32 3.85 6.24 10.18
CA LEU A 32 4.02 7.53 9.49
C LEU A 32 5.49 7.79 9.10
N GLU A 33 6.46 7.39 9.92
CA GLU A 33 7.90 7.48 9.60
C GLU A 33 8.28 6.63 8.37
N VAL A 34 7.75 5.41 8.28
CA VAL A 34 7.96 4.50 7.14
C VAL A 34 7.31 5.08 5.88
N LEU A 35 6.11 5.64 6.03
CA LEU A 35 5.34 6.25 4.95
C LEU A 35 5.99 7.53 4.40
N GLU A 36 6.62 8.35 5.24
CA GLU A 36 7.31 9.57 4.76
C GLU A 36 8.48 9.21 3.85
N LYS A 37 9.24 8.15 4.18
CA LYS A 37 10.31 7.68 3.29
C LYS A 37 9.75 7.15 1.97
N HIS A 38 8.65 6.41 2.02
CA HIS A 38 8.02 5.88 0.81
C HIS A 38 7.45 6.99 -0.09
N HIS A 39 6.79 7.99 0.51
CA HIS A 39 6.29 9.17 -0.19
C HIS A 39 7.40 9.93 -0.93
N LYS A 40 8.56 10.12 -0.28
CA LYS A 40 9.72 10.74 -0.93
C LYS A 40 10.19 9.95 -2.16
N ILE A 41 10.30 8.63 -2.04
CA ILE A 41 10.68 7.75 -3.14
C ILE A 41 9.67 7.87 -4.30
N LEU A 42 8.38 7.82 -4.01
CA LEU A 42 7.32 7.97 -5.03
C LEU A 42 7.41 9.31 -5.76
N ASN A 43 7.64 10.41 -5.03
CA ASN A 43 7.78 11.72 -5.65
C ASN A 43 9.03 11.80 -6.55
N THR A 44 10.16 11.19 -6.16
CA THR A 44 11.36 11.12 -7.01
C THR A 44 11.06 10.37 -8.31
N PHE A 45 10.42 9.19 -8.24
CA PHE A 45 10.02 8.45 -9.44
C PHE A 45 9.08 9.25 -10.34
N CYS A 46 8.11 9.94 -9.78
CA CYS A 46 7.22 10.79 -10.56
C CYS A 46 7.97 11.96 -11.20
N ALA A 47 8.92 12.60 -10.50
CA ALA A 47 9.72 13.68 -11.06
C ALA A 47 10.64 13.21 -12.21
N ASP A 48 11.15 11.98 -12.14
CA ASP A 48 12.02 11.39 -13.17
C ASP A 48 11.23 10.97 -14.42
N VAL A 49 10.04 10.37 -14.25
CA VAL A 49 9.16 9.98 -15.37
C VAL A 49 8.59 11.19 -16.10
N TYR A 50 8.41 12.32 -15.40
CA TYR A 50 7.92 13.58 -15.97
C TYR A 50 9.02 14.63 -16.21
N SER A 51 10.29 14.22 -16.20
CA SER A 51 11.41 15.10 -16.56
C SER A 51 11.54 15.34 -18.07
N PRO A 52 12.00 16.52 -18.49
CA PRO A 52 11.42 17.29 -19.59
C PRO A 52 12.11 17.11 -20.94
N GLU A 53 12.23 15.89 -21.45
CA GLU A 53 12.64 15.69 -22.86
C GLU A 53 11.45 15.84 -23.84
N THR A 54 10.23 15.98 -23.32
CA THR A 54 9.01 16.33 -24.09
C THR A 54 8.66 17.81 -24.06
N ARG A 55 9.59 18.71 -23.68
CA ARG A 55 9.42 20.16 -23.84
C ARG A 55 9.63 20.61 -25.30
N ALA A 56 8.77 20.11 -26.18
CA ALA A 56 8.45 20.81 -27.42
C ALA A 56 7.14 21.57 -27.17
N ASP A 57 7.28 22.90 -27.09
CA ASP A 57 6.23 23.89 -27.34
C ASP A 57 4.94 23.80 -26.50
N ASP A 58 4.96 24.37 -25.29
CA ASP A 58 3.72 24.92 -24.72
C ASP A 58 4.01 26.24 -23.98
N GLU A 59 3.59 27.35 -24.59
CA GLU A 59 3.75 28.74 -24.12
C GLU A 59 2.81 29.12 -22.95
N CYS A 60 2.24 28.16 -22.24
CA CYS A 60 1.40 28.43 -21.07
C CYS A 60 2.11 27.94 -19.80
N GLY A 61 2.89 28.84 -19.19
CA GLY A 61 3.73 28.61 -18.00
C GLY A 61 2.97 28.27 -16.71
N SER A 62 2.33 27.10 -16.68
CA SER A 62 1.84 26.42 -15.48
C SER A 62 2.40 25.01 -15.44
N THR A 63 3.67 24.87 -15.06
CA THR A 63 4.23 23.59 -14.61
C THR A 63 3.59 23.22 -13.28
N THR A 64 2.36 22.69 -13.30
CA THR A 64 1.79 21.98 -12.16
C THR A 64 2.55 20.67 -11.98
N SER A 65 3.56 20.65 -11.11
CA SER A 65 4.08 19.37 -10.62
C SER A 65 2.96 18.70 -9.83
N TYR A 66 2.59 17.48 -10.20
CA TYR A 66 1.57 16.68 -9.51
C TYR A 66 2.08 16.09 -8.19
N GLU A 67 2.92 16.83 -7.46
CA GLU A 67 3.47 16.37 -6.19
C GLU A 67 2.42 16.51 -5.09
N LEU A 68 1.94 15.38 -4.60
CA LEU A 68 1.13 15.35 -3.37
C LEU A 68 2.02 15.71 -2.19
N SER A 69 1.54 16.58 -1.30
CA SER A 69 2.18 16.75 0.00
C SER A 69 2.08 15.46 0.82
N PHE A 70 3.02 15.23 1.73
CA PHE A 70 3.00 14.04 2.59
C PHE A 70 1.69 13.92 3.40
N HIS A 71 1.12 15.05 3.82
CA HIS A 71 -0.18 15.07 4.49
C HIS A 71 -1.30 14.57 3.57
N GLN A 72 -1.39 15.09 2.35
CA GLN A 72 -2.39 14.63 1.36
C GLN A 72 -2.21 13.15 1.03
N TYR A 73 -0.96 12.67 0.94
CA TYR A 73 -0.66 11.26 0.76
C TYR A 73 -1.24 10.40 1.90
N CYS A 74 -0.99 10.77 3.16
CA CYS A 74 -1.52 10.02 4.31
C CYS A 74 -3.05 10.07 4.40
N VAL A 75 -3.67 11.22 4.11
CA VAL A 75 -5.14 11.36 4.09
C VAL A 75 -5.74 10.50 2.98
N ALA A 76 -5.17 10.52 1.77
CA ALA A 76 -5.64 9.70 0.65
C ALA A 76 -5.51 8.20 0.95
N LEU A 77 -4.38 7.78 1.53
CA LEU A 77 -4.17 6.38 1.93
C LEU A 77 -5.15 5.95 3.03
N SER A 78 -5.35 6.77 4.06
CA SER A 78 -6.32 6.47 5.11
C SER A 78 -7.75 6.36 4.55
N THR A 79 -8.11 7.26 3.63
CA THR A 79 -9.40 7.22 2.92
C THR A 79 -9.56 5.94 2.10
N LEU A 80 -8.52 5.52 1.37
CA LEU A 80 -8.53 4.27 0.61
C LEU A 80 -8.74 3.05 1.50
N ILE A 81 -8.06 3.00 2.66
CA ILE A 81 -8.17 1.89 3.61
C ILE A 81 -9.57 1.82 4.22
N GLN A 82 -10.16 2.96 4.57
CA GLN A 82 -11.46 3.01 5.25
C GLN A 82 -12.65 2.89 4.31
N HIS A 83 -12.55 3.44 3.11
CA HIS A 83 -13.69 3.67 2.21
C HIS A 83 -13.47 3.18 0.78
N GLY A 84 -12.26 2.74 0.42
CA GLY A 84 -11.96 2.21 -0.90
C GLY A 84 -12.70 0.90 -1.17
N THR A 85 -13.09 0.68 -2.41
CA THR A 85 -13.59 -0.62 -2.86
C THR A 85 -12.45 -1.65 -2.84
N PRO A 86 -12.74 -2.96 -2.72
CA PRO A 86 -11.69 -3.97 -2.80
C PRO A 86 -10.85 -3.90 -4.09
N ALA A 87 -11.44 -3.47 -5.22
CA ALA A 87 -10.70 -3.24 -6.46
C ALA A 87 -9.69 -2.08 -6.33
N GLN A 88 -10.11 -0.93 -5.78
CA GLN A 88 -9.21 0.20 -5.56
C GLN A 88 -8.10 -0.13 -4.56
N GLN A 89 -8.44 -0.86 -3.49
CA GLN A 89 -7.45 -1.34 -2.53
C GLN A 89 -6.47 -2.31 -3.19
N PHE A 90 -6.96 -3.21 -4.05
CA PHE A 90 -6.13 -4.12 -4.82
C PHE A 90 -5.17 -3.36 -5.73
N GLU A 91 -5.64 -2.41 -6.53
CA GLU A 91 -4.82 -1.62 -7.46
C GLU A 91 -3.66 -0.92 -6.74
N TYR A 92 -3.94 -0.31 -5.58
CA TYR A 92 -2.89 0.32 -4.80
C TYR A 92 -1.91 -0.71 -4.21
N LEU A 93 -2.42 -1.81 -3.65
CA LEU A 93 -1.57 -2.88 -3.12
C LEU A 93 -0.73 -3.55 -4.21
N TYR A 94 -1.26 -3.70 -5.42
CA TYR A 94 -0.57 -4.26 -6.58
C TYR A 94 0.74 -3.51 -6.83
N ARG A 95 0.71 -2.18 -6.83
CA ARG A 95 1.89 -1.32 -7.04
C ARG A 95 2.94 -1.43 -5.93
N ILE A 96 2.53 -1.89 -4.75
CA ILE A 96 3.41 -2.08 -3.60
C ILE A 96 4.04 -3.47 -3.62
N TYR A 97 3.35 -4.47 -4.18
CA TYR A 97 3.82 -5.84 -4.20
C TYR A 97 4.56 -6.23 -5.47
N ALA A 98 4.17 -5.70 -6.63
CA ALA A 98 4.87 -5.94 -7.90
C ALA A 98 6.26 -5.30 -7.85
N THR A 99 7.30 -6.14 -7.91
CA THR A 99 8.70 -5.65 -7.88
C THR A 99 9.28 -5.41 -9.27
N ASN A 100 8.56 -5.81 -10.32
CA ASN A 100 8.98 -5.70 -11.70
C ASN A 100 8.04 -4.79 -12.49
N GLU A 101 8.58 -4.02 -13.43
CA GLU A 101 7.80 -3.16 -14.34
C GLU A 101 6.85 -3.94 -15.25
N ARG A 102 7.15 -5.22 -15.54
CA ARG A 102 6.28 -6.12 -16.30
C ARG A 102 4.99 -6.49 -15.56
N GLY A 103 4.97 -6.25 -14.26
CA GLY A 103 3.82 -6.49 -13.40
C GLY A 103 4.13 -7.46 -12.26
N ILE A 104 3.07 -8.04 -11.71
CA ILE A 104 3.14 -8.91 -10.54
C ILE A 104 3.35 -10.36 -10.96
N ASP A 105 4.26 -11.07 -10.30
CA ASP A 105 4.39 -12.51 -10.48
C ASP A 105 3.40 -13.28 -9.59
N ARG A 106 3.34 -14.60 -9.78
CA ARG A 106 2.43 -15.47 -9.02
C ARG A 106 2.72 -15.49 -7.51
N GLN A 107 3.99 -15.44 -7.12
CA GLN A 107 4.39 -15.49 -5.72
C GLN A 107 4.06 -14.18 -5.01
N GLU A 108 4.34 -13.05 -5.67
CA GLU A 108 3.98 -11.71 -5.21
C GLU A 108 2.45 -11.57 -5.08
N MET A 109 1.70 -12.05 -6.07
CA MET A 109 0.24 -12.08 -6.02
C MET A 109 -0.29 -12.89 -4.85
N PHE A 110 0.27 -14.09 -4.64
CA PHE A 110 -0.12 -14.93 -3.52
C PHE A 110 0.18 -14.25 -2.18
N GLN A 111 1.36 -13.63 -2.04
CA GLN A 111 1.74 -12.91 -0.82
C GLN A 111 0.80 -11.72 -0.55
N LEU A 112 0.46 -10.92 -1.57
CA LEU A 112 -0.51 -9.82 -1.46
C LEU A 112 -1.85 -10.33 -0.91
N LEU A 113 -2.39 -11.38 -1.53
CA LEU A 113 -3.68 -11.94 -1.11
C LEU A 113 -3.58 -12.59 0.27
N GLN A 114 -2.46 -13.22 0.63
CA GLN A 114 -2.27 -13.80 1.96
C GLN A 114 -2.22 -12.73 3.05
N ASP A 115 -1.52 -11.63 2.79
CA ASP A 115 -1.34 -10.53 3.74
C ASP A 115 -2.61 -9.69 3.92
N HIS A 116 -3.46 -9.64 2.88
CA HIS A 116 -4.61 -8.74 2.82
C HIS A 116 -5.96 -9.43 2.65
N SER A 117 -6.06 -10.75 2.66
CA SER A 117 -7.37 -11.42 2.69
C SER A 117 -7.77 -11.77 4.11
N GLU A 118 -9.03 -11.53 4.44
CA GLU A 118 -9.59 -12.20 5.61
C GLU A 118 -9.69 -13.69 5.37
N TYR A 119 -9.47 -14.48 6.44
CA TYR A 119 -9.79 -15.89 6.36
C TYR A 119 -11.29 -16.05 6.08
N VAL A 120 -11.63 -16.90 5.12
CA VAL A 120 -13.01 -17.33 4.89
C VAL A 120 -13.52 -17.96 6.18
N THR A 121 -14.41 -17.25 6.88
CA THR A 121 -15.14 -17.77 8.04
C THR A 121 -16.51 -18.21 7.56
N ASN A 122 -16.71 -19.52 7.47
CA ASN A 122 -18.04 -20.07 7.25
C ASN A 122 -18.81 -20.01 8.57
N ILE A 123 -20.04 -19.52 8.52
CA ILE A 123 -20.93 -19.57 9.67
C ILE A 123 -21.61 -20.94 9.66
N ALA A 124 -21.28 -21.78 10.63
CA ALA A 124 -21.91 -23.07 10.83
C ALA A 124 -22.73 -23.07 12.12
N MET A 125 -23.96 -23.59 12.05
CA MET A 125 -24.74 -23.92 13.24
C MET A 125 -24.29 -25.28 13.77
N LYS A 126 -23.87 -25.34 15.02
CA LYS A 126 -23.63 -26.59 15.74
C LYS A 126 -24.19 -26.44 17.15
N ASP A 127 -25.04 -27.38 17.55
CA ASP A 127 -25.66 -27.40 18.88
C ASP A 127 -26.33 -26.05 19.25
N ASP A 128 -27.14 -25.50 18.34
CA ASP A 128 -27.82 -24.19 18.46
C ASP A 128 -26.89 -22.98 18.72
N LYS A 129 -25.59 -23.12 18.43
CA LYS A 129 -24.60 -22.03 18.50
C LYS A 129 -24.05 -21.72 17.12
N LEU A 130 -23.96 -20.42 16.81
CA LEU A 130 -23.25 -19.90 15.65
C LEU A 130 -21.75 -20.05 15.90
N LEU A 131 -21.08 -20.89 15.11
CA LEU A 131 -19.64 -21.05 15.10
C LEU A 131 -19.08 -20.44 13.81
N HIS A 132 -18.11 -19.54 13.97
CA HIS A 132 -17.26 -19.11 12.86
C HIS A 132 -16.20 -20.18 12.63
N VAL A 133 -16.34 -20.93 11.54
CA VAL A 133 -15.38 -21.95 11.13
C VAL A 133 -14.48 -21.37 10.05
N THR A 134 -13.25 -21.08 10.44
CA THR A 134 -12.18 -20.68 9.53
C THR A 134 -11.70 -21.89 8.73
N ASP A 135 -11.69 -21.82 7.40
CA ASP A 135 -11.13 -22.90 6.57
C ASP A 135 -9.59 -22.92 6.71
N PRO A 136 -8.99 -23.93 7.36
CA PRO A 136 -7.54 -23.97 7.57
C PRO A 136 -6.75 -24.15 6.26
N ARG A 137 -7.40 -24.58 5.17
CA ARG A 137 -6.78 -24.76 3.85
C ARG A 137 -7.10 -23.64 2.88
N HIS A 138 -7.62 -22.51 3.37
CA HIS A 138 -8.02 -21.39 2.52
C HIS A 138 -6.87 -20.94 1.60
N PHE A 139 -5.68 -20.68 2.16
CA PHE A 139 -4.54 -20.22 1.38
C PHE A 139 -3.93 -21.32 0.51
N ASP A 140 -3.99 -22.60 0.91
CA ASP A 140 -3.57 -23.71 0.04
C ASP A 140 -4.44 -23.81 -1.22
N LYS A 141 -5.76 -23.63 -1.06
CA LYS A 141 -6.72 -23.59 -2.17
C LYS A 141 -6.46 -22.38 -3.06
N LEU A 142 -6.23 -21.21 -2.46
CA LEU A 142 -5.91 -19.99 -3.19
C LEU A 142 -4.62 -20.13 -4.00
N TYR A 143 -3.57 -20.69 -3.40
CA TYR A 143 -2.30 -20.97 -4.07
C TYR A 143 -2.49 -21.94 -5.25
N THR A 144 -3.25 -23.01 -5.05
CA THR A 144 -3.57 -23.98 -6.10
C THR A 144 -4.37 -23.35 -7.23
N TRP A 145 -5.32 -22.47 -6.91
CA TRP A 145 -6.09 -21.72 -7.89
C TRP A 145 -5.17 -20.77 -8.68
N LEU A 146 -4.35 -19.94 -8.02
CA LEU A 146 -3.38 -19.08 -8.70
C LEU A 146 -2.48 -19.87 -9.64
N LYS A 147 -1.93 -21.01 -9.20
CA LYS A 147 -1.09 -21.87 -10.05
C LYS A 147 -1.81 -22.33 -11.32
N LYS A 148 -3.12 -22.61 -11.23
CA LYS A 148 -3.92 -23.09 -12.37
C LYS A 148 -4.35 -21.96 -13.31
N TYR A 149 -4.75 -20.82 -12.76
CA TYR A 149 -5.43 -19.77 -13.53
C TYR A 149 -4.51 -18.63 -13.96
N PHE A 150 -3.39 -18.37 -13.27
CA PHE A 150 -2.45 -17.30 -13.64
C PHE A 150 -1.99 -17.38 -15.09
N ILE A 151 -1.69 -18.60 -15.55
CA ILE A 151 -1.23 -18.87 -16.92
C ILE A 151 -2.29 -18.60 -18.01
N LEU A 152 -3.56 -18.49 -17.63
CA LEU A 152 -4.64 -18.15 -18.55
C LEU A 152 -4.73 -16.65 -18.82
N TYR A 153 -4.23 -15.83 -17.90
CA TYR A 153 -4.18 -14.38 -18.01
C TYR A 153 -2.78 -13.88 -18.45
N ASP A 154 -1.75 -14.72 -18.34
CA ASP A 154 -0.40 -14.45 -18.85
C ASP A 154 -0.30 -14.85 -20.33
N GLU A 155 -0.88 -14.01 -21.20
CA GLU A 155 -0.87 -14.23 -22.66
C GLU A 155 0.56 -14.26 -23.21
N ALA A 156 1.45 -13.42 -22.68
CA ALA A 156 2.84 -13.31 -23.10
C ALA A 156 3.74 -14.45 -22.61
N ARG A 157 3.26 -15.29 -21.68
CA ARG A 157 4.02 -16.38 -21.04
C ARG A 157 5.33 -15.90 -20.41
N CYS A 158 5.32 -14.67 -19.89
CA CYS A 158 6.50 -14.05 -19.30
C CYS A 158 6.60 -14.27 -17.79
N GLY A 159 5.57 -14.86 -17.17
CA GLY A 159 5.49 -15.11 -15.74
C GLY A 159 4.96 -13.93 -14.92
N TYR A 160 4.55 -12.84 -15.56
CA TYR A 160 4.07 -11.61 -14.92
C TYR A 160 2.70 -11.21 -15.47
N LEU A 161 1.87 -10.61 -14.62
CA LEU A 161 0.59 -10.04 -15.02
C LEU A 161 0.57 -8.52 -14.83
N PRO A 162 0.21 -7.73 -15.86
CA PRO A 162 -0.06 -6.30 -15.69
C PRO A 162 -1.31 -6.09 -14.81
N GLU A 163 -1.44 -4.89 -14.23
CA GLU A 163 -2.46 -4.53 -13.22
C GLU A 163 -3.88 -4.94 -13.65
N ASN A 164 -4.28 -4.61 -14.89
CA ASN A 164 -5.60 -4.92 -15.42
C ASN A 164 -5.85 -6.44 -15.51
N ALA A 165 -4.91 -7.20 -16.06
CA ALA A 165 -5.06 -8.66 -16.19
C ALA A 165 -5.06 -9.36 -14.83
N ALA A 166 -4.29 -8.84 -13.88
CA ALA A 166 -4.27 -9.32 -12.50
C ALA A 166 -5.61 -9.06 -11.79
N LEU A 167 -6.18 -7.86 -11.97
CA LEU A 167 -7.49 -7.51 -11.42
C LEU A 167 -8.60 -8.39 -12.04
N ASP A 168 -8.63 -8.54 -13.36
CA ASP A 168 -9.59 -9.39 -14.07
C ASP A 168 -9.55 -10.84 -13.56
N MET A 169 -8.34 -11.38 -13.39
CA MET A 169 -8.15 -12.72 -12.84
C MET A 169 -8.76 -12.86 -11.45
N ILE A 170 -8.47 -11.92 -10.55
CA ILE A 170 -8.94 -11.97 -9.15
C ILE A 170 -10.44 -11.74 -9.06
N GLN A 171 -11.02 -10.90 -9.93
CA GLN A 171 -12.46 -10.72 -10.06
C GLN A 171 -13.18 -12.00 -10.49
N ALA A 172 -12.53 -12.84 -11.31
CA ALA A 172 -13.08 -14.14 -11.71
C ALA A 172 -13.07 -15.18 -10.58
N HIS A 173 -12.30 -14.97 -9.49
CA HIS A 173 -12.35 -15.83 -8.32
C HIS A 173 -13.59 -15.52 -7.48
N PRO A 174 -14.37 -16.54 -7.03
CA PRO A 174 -15.62 -16.32 -6.31
C PRO A 174 -15.52 -15.44 -5.06
N THR A 175 -14.36 -15.45 -4.39
CA THR A 175 -14.19 -14.75 -3.11
C THR A 175 -12.88 -13.97 -2.95
N ALA A 176 -11.95 -14.00 -3.92
CA ALA A 176 -10.60 -13.47 -3.66
C ALA A 176 -10.62 -11.95 -3.56
N LEU A 177 -11.29 -11.28 -4.50
CA LEU A 177 -11.45 -9.83 -4.41
C LEU A 177 -12.37 -9.44 -3.25
N ALA A 178 -13.49 -10.14 -3.08
CA ALA A 178 -14.48 -9.80 -2.07
C ALA A 178 -13.94 -9.92 -0.63
N HIS A 179 -12.99 -10.82 -0.40
CA HIS A 179 -12.36 -11.02 0.91
C HIS A 179 -11.07 -10.22 1.09
N LEU A 180 -10.64 -9.49 0.06
CA LEU A 180 -9.53 -8.56 0.18
C LEU A 180 -9.96 -7.42 1.12
N LYS A 181 -9.24 -7.31 2.23
CA LYS A 181 -9.33 -6.22 3.20
C LYS A 181 -7.94 -5.72 3.53
N PHE A 182 -7.68 -4.47 3.18
CA PHE A 182 -6.41 -3.82 3.44
C PHE A 182 -5.98 -3.98 4.92
N GLN A 183 -4.82 -4.60 5.13
CA GLN A 183 -4.25 -4.82 6.46
C GLN A 183 -3.06 -3.87 6.65
N LEU A 184 -3.16 -2.93 7.59
CA LEU A 184 -2.12 -1.92 7.79
C LEU A 184 -0.76 -2.51 8.18
N ILE A 185 -0.73 -3.51 9.07
CA ILE A 185 0.53 -4.07 9.60
C ILE A 185 1.35 -4.76 8.49
N PRO A 186 0.79 -5.72 7.71
CA PRO A 186 1.50 -6.31 6.57
C PRO A 186 1.91 -5.28 5.52
N PHE A 187 1.05 -4.31 5.22
CA PHE A 187 1.36 -3.25 4.27
C PHE A 187 2.58 -2.42 4.71
N ILE A 188 2.62 -1.94 5.96
CA ILE A 188 3.76 -1.17 6.47
C ILE A 188 5.05 -1.99 6.47
N LYS A 189 4.97 -3.30 6.75
CA LYS A 189 6.11 -4.21 6.62
C LYS A 189 6.61 -4.24 5.17
N LYS A 190 5.72 -4.42 4.19
CA LYS A 190 6.08 -4.46 2.76
C LYS A 190 6.67 -3.14 2.28
N VAL A 191 6.09 -2.00 2.68
CA VAL A 191 6.63 -0.68 2.36
C VAL A 191 8.04 -0.51 2.92
N LYS A 192 8.28 -0.97 4.16
CA LYS A 192 9.62 -0.95 4.76
C LYS A 192 10.64 -1.79 3.96
N GLU A 193 10.24 -2.96 3.49
CA GLU A 193 11.07 -3.83 2.62
C GLU A 193 11.42 -3.13 1.30
N ASN A 194 10.44 -2.50 0.64
CA ASN A 194 10.66 -1.77 -0.61
C ASN A 194 11.57 -0.54 -0.40
N ASN A 195 11.35 0.20 0.68
CA ASN A 195 12.21 1.33 1.06
C ASN A 195 13.66 0.92 1.35
N ALA A 196 13.91 -0.32 1.77
CA ALA A 196 15.26 -0.85 1.95
C ALA A 196 15.89 -1.20 0.59
N ARG A 197 15.13 -1.90 -0.27
CA ARG A 197 15.57 -2.26 -1.62
C ARG A 197 15.97 -1.05 -2.47
N HIS A 198 15.23 0.04 -2.40
CA HIS A 198 15.58 1.28 -3.13
C HIS A 198 16.91 1.87 -2.67
N VAL A 199 17.18 1.89 -1.36
CA VAL A 199 18.47 2.38 -0.85
C VAL A 199 19.63 1.52 -1.33
N GLU A 200 19.45 0.20 -1.37
CA GLU A 200 20.45 -0.73 -1.88
C GLU A 200 20.72 -0.51 -3.38
N GLN A 201 19.67 -0.25 -4.17
CA GLN A 201 19.78 0.05 -5.60
C GLN A 201 20.49 1.38 -5.88
N GLU A 202 20.13 2.45 -5.17
CA GLU A 202 20.80 3.75 -5.27
C GLU A 202 22.28 3.63 -4.89
N ALA A 203 22.60 2.91 -3.81
CA ALA A 203 23.98 2.69 -3.39
C ALA A 203 24.78 1.89 -4.44
N ALA A 204 24.19 0.89 -5.09
CA ALA A 204 24.85 0.09 -6.13
C ALA A 204 25.10 0.91 -7.41
N ALA A 205 24.20 1.81 -7.78
CA ALA A 205 24.37 2.71 -8.91
C ALA A 205 25.57 3.65 -8.71
N HIS A 206 25.70 4.25 -7.52
CA HIS A 206 26.82 5.15 -7.19
C HIS A 206 28.20 4.50 -7.06
N VAL A 207 28.27 3.18 -6.88
CA VAL A 207 29.54 2.43 -6.84
C VAL A 207 29.99 2.03 -8.26
N SER A 208 29.10 2.12 -9.25
CA SER A 208 29.36 1.74 -10.64
C SER A 208 29.76 2.94 -11.54
N ASP A 209 29.72 4.16 -11.00
CA ASP A 209 30.19 5.41 -11.60
C ASP A 209 31.65 5.73 -11.18
#